data_AF-A0A179FZK3-F1
#
_entry.id   AF-A0A179FZK3-F1
#
_cell.length_a   1.000
_cell.length_b   1.000
_cell.length_c   1.000
_cell.angle_alpha   90.00
_cell.angle_beta   90.00
_cell.angle_gamma   90.00
#
_symmetry.space_group_name_H-M   'P 1'
#
loop_
_entity.id
_entity.type
_entity.pdbx_description
1 polymer ?
#
loop_
_entity_poly.entity_id
_entity_poly.type
_entity_poly.pdbx_seq_one_letter_code
_entity_poly.pdbx_strand_id
1 'polypeptide(L)'
;MRRTARNSPGFIQSGLTRRPRNGGKTHELPSSRGPCKDKDDSMEWMHGIICSLGPHSRPKLSYAVLYPSEEDRNSSSEESSWQIAGIVTLLPTNFNVAPDGTKSSDAPATGCKAMEVGYIFLPEVWGRGYATESCAAMIKAYAELVTQVEELPGELCESVHKLNGASVRVAEKLGFMRVAEFKAEANLPLVDGEKSYDVVHFRRVI
;
A
#
# COMPACT_ATOMS: atom_id res chain seq x y z
N MET A 1 -24.68 5.07 -59.74
CA MET A 1 -23.42 4.39 -59.35
C MET A 1 -22.82 5.17 -58.18
N ARG A 2 -22.77 4.52 -57.00
CA ARG A 2 -22.09 4.87 -55.73
C ARG A 2 -22.36 6.22 -55.03
N ARG A 3 -23.21 6.14 -54.00
CA ARG A 3 -23.33 7.07 -52.86
C ARG A 3 -22.06 7.02 -52.00
N THR A 4 -21.50 8.17 -51.66
CA THR A 4 -20.50 8.34 -50.60
C THR A 4 -21.21 8.48 -49.26
N ALA A 5 -21.02 7.50 -48.38
CA ALA A 5 -21.60 7.48 -47.04
C ALA A 5 -20.56 7.89 -45.99
N ARG A 6 -21.00 8.81 -45.13
CA ARG A 6 -20.54 9.20 -43.78
C ARG A 6 -19.63 8.19 -43.08
N ASN A 7 -18.47 8.67 -42.62
CA ASN A 7 -17.74 8.06 -41.52
C ASN A 7 -18.31 8.58 -40.18
N SER A 8 -18.86 7.67 -39.39
CA SER A 8 -19.16 7.85 -37.96
C SER A 8 -17.88 7.67 -37.13
N PRO A 9 -17.76 8.29 -35.94
CA PRO A 9 -16.61 8.10 -35.06
C PRO A 9 -16.65 6.69 -34.43
N GLY A 10 -15.60 5.91 -34.69
CA GLY A 10 -15.42 4.57 -34.16
C GLY A 10 -15.08 4.58 -32.66
N PHE A 11 -15.93 3.92 -31.90
CA PHE A 11 -15.72 3.18 -30.66
C PHE A 11 -14.23 2.92 -30.32
N ILE A 12 -13.72 3.51 -29.23
CA ILE A 12 -12.44 3.11 -28.63
C ILE A 12 -12.65 1.74 -27.99
N GLN A 13 -12.22 0.69 -28.67
CA GLN A 13 -12.10 -0.64 -28.08
C GLN A 13 -11.07 -0.59 -26.95
N SER A 14 -11.55 -0.86 -25.74
CA SER A 14 -10.74 -1.23 -24.58
C SER A 14 -9.82 -2.39 -24.95
N GLY A 15 -8.55 -2.10 -25.16
CA GLY A 15 -7.48 -3.08 -25.30
C GLY A 15 -7.19 -3.77 -23.97
N LEU A 16 -8.14 -4.56 -23.48
CA LEU A 16 -7.82 -5.71 -22.62
C LEU A 16 -6.94 -6.62 -23.46
N THR A 17 -5.63 -6.59 -23.22
CA THR A 17 -4.70 -7.56 -23.79
C THR A 17 -5.13 -8.95 -23.33
N ARG A 18 -5.92 -9.64 -24.15
CA ARG A 18 -6.08 -11.09 -24.06
C ARG A 18 -4.69 -11.69 -24.21
N ARG A 19 -4.18 -12.26 -23.12
CA ARG A 19 -2.93 -13.04 -23.16
C ARG A 19 -3.05 -14.13 -24.24
N PRO A 20 -1.98 -14.42 -25.00
CA PRO A 20 -1.96 -15.58 -25.87
C PRO A 20 -2.16 -16.84 -25.02
N ARG A 21 -3.04 -17.73 -25.48
CA ARG A 21 -3.27 -19.05 -24.87
C ARG A 21 -2.09 -19.96 -25.25
N ASN A 22 -0.91 -19.67 -24.72
CA ASN A 22 0.26 -20.53 -24.87
C ASN A 22 0.29 -21.53 -23.72
N GLY A 23 0.23 -22.83 -24.05
CA GLY A 23 0.28 -23.96 -23.10
C GLY A 23 1.65 -24.19 -22.46
N GLY A 24 2.38 -23.13 -22.14
CA GLY A 24 3.58 -23.18 -21.31
C GLY A 24 3.21 -22.79 -19.89
N LYS A 25 3.44 -23.68 -18.92
CA LYS A 25 3.25 -23.39 -17.49
C LYS A 25 4.10 -22.18 -17.12
N THR A 26 3.49 -21.01 -16.98
CA THR A 26 4.11 -19.88 -16.30
C THR A 26 4.17 -20.27 -14.83
N HIS A 27 5.33 -20.72 -14.38
CA HIS A 27 5.61 -20.78 -12.95
C HIS A 27 5.62 -19.34 -12.45
N GLU A 28 4.51 -18.92 -11.85
CA GLU A 28 4.53 -17.84 -10.86
C GLU A 28 5.59 -18.26 -9.86
N LEU A 29 6.76 -17.59 -9.88
CA LEU A 29 7.80 -17.88 -8.90
C LEU A 29 7.21 -17.48 -7.55
N PRO A 30 6.95 -18.43 -6.63
CA PRO A 30 6.59 -18.06 -5.28
C PRO A 30 7.79 -17.34 -4.66
N SER A 31 7.61 -16.82 -3.44
CA SER A 31 8.72 -16.59 -2.50
C SER A 31 9.88 -17.56 -2.74
N SER A 32 11.14 -17.11 -2.61
CA SER A 32 12.33 -17.96 -2.83
C SER A 32 12.35 -19.28 -2.03
N ARG A 33 11.44 -19.43 -1.07
CA ARG A 33 11.21 -20.65 -0.26
C ARG A 33 10.11 -21.60 -0.77
N GLY A 34 9.30 -21.21 -1.75
CA GLY A 34 8.08 -21.94 -2.13
C GLY A 34 6.92 -21.71 -1.15
N PRO A 35 5.78 -22.40 -1.34
CA PRO A 35 4.63 -22.32 -0.44
C PRO A 35 4.93 -22.93 0.94
N CYS A 36 4.42 -22.32 2.02
CA CYS A 36 4.46 -22.91 3.36
C CYS A 36 3.68 -24.23 3.40
N LYS A 37 4.18 -25.20 4.16
CA LYS A 37 3.60 -26.56 4.23
C LYS A 37 2.36 -26.61 5.12
N ASP A 38 2.40 -25.86 6.22
CA ASP A 38 1.35 -25.79 7.22
C ASP A 38 1.44 -24.46 8.00
N LYS A 39 0.53 -24.29 8.97
CA LYS A 39 0.44 -23.07 9.79
C LYS A 39 1.67 -22.87 10.67
N ASP A 40 2.24 -23.95 11.19
CA ASP A 40 3.38 -23.87 12.12
C ASP A 40 4.66 -23.46 11.37
N ASP A 41 4.88 -24.02 10.17
CA ASP A 41 5.95 -23.59 9.24
C ASP A 41 5.79 -22.11 8.84
N SER A 42 4.55 -21.65 8.66
CA SER A 42 4.27 -20.23 8.41
C SER A 42 4.55 -19.35 9.63
N MET A 43 4.17 -19.78 10.83
CA MET A 43 4.40 -19.04 12.08
C MET A 43 5.89 -18.96 12.43
N GLU A 44 6.63 -20.06 12.29
CA GLU A 44 8.08 -20.09 12.51
C GLU A 44 8.82 -19.17 11.54
N TRP A 45 8.41 -19.15 10.28
CA TRP A 45 8.95 -18.22 9.29
C TRP A 45 8.62 -16.76 9.63
N MET A 46 7.36 -16.47 9.96
CA MET A 46 6.91 -15.13 10.32
C MET A 46 7.54 -14.63 11.62
N HIS A 47 7.90 -15.51 12.56
CA HIS A 47 8.58 -15.14 13.81
C HIS A 47 9.89 -14.36 13.58
N GLY A 48 10.61 -14.63 12.49
CA GLY A 48 11.82 -13.88 12.13
C GLY A 48 11.59 -12.60 11.32
N ILE A 49 10.36 -12.37 10.84
CA ILE A 49 9.98 -11.24 9.97
C ILE A 49 9.12 -10.22 10.73
N ILE A 50 8.26 -10.70 11.63
CA ILE A 50 7.47 -9.87 12.53
C ILE A 50 8.43 -9.08 13.40
N CYS A 51 8.16 -7.78 13.54
CA CYS A 51 9.04 -6.84 14.22
C CYS A 51 9.40 -7.33 15.62
N SER A 52 10.68 -7.58 15.88
CA SER A 52 11.15 -7.76 17.25
C SER A 52 11.15 -6.40 17.95
N LEU A 53 10.34 -6.27 19.00
CA LEU A 53 10.34 -5.09 19.87
C LEU A 53 11.54 -5.17 20.81
N GLY A 54 12.74 -4.92 20.29
CA GLY A 54 13.91 -4.67 21.14
C GLY A 54 13.82 -3.29 21.81
N PRO A 55 14.45 -3.08 22.98
CA PRO A 55 14.33 -1.84 23.77
C PRO A 55 14.81 -0.54 23.07
N HIS A 56 15.46 -0.65 21.91
CA HIS A 56 15.90 0.47 21.06
C HIS A 56 15.26 0.48 19.66
N SER A 57 14.28 -0.40 19.43
CA SER A 57 13.64 -0.52 18.11
C SER A 57 12.64 0.60 17.93
N ARG A 58 12.74 1.33 16.83
CA ARG A 58 11.75 2.36 16.48
C ARG A 58 10.38 1.68 16.32
N PRO A 59 9.29 2.25 16.87
CA PRO A 59 7.98 1.62 16.84
C PRO A 59 7.53 1.43 15.40
N LYS A 60 7.24 0.18 15.03
CA LYS A 60 6.66 -0.20 13.74
C LYS A 60 5.29 -0.79 14.03
N LEU A 61 4.25 -0.19 13.50
CA LEU A 61 2.89 -0.69 13.66
C LEU A 61 2.44 -1.35 12.36
N SER A 62 1.86 -2.53 12.47
CA SER A 62 1.30 -3.29 11.35
C SER A 62 -0.03 -3.89 11.78
N TYR A 63 -1.09 -3.56 11.08
CA TYR A 63 -2.44 -4.02 11.37
C TYR A 63 -2.99 -4.80 10.18
N ALA A 64 -3.42 -6.04 10.42
CA ALA A 64 -4.23 -6.78 9.48
C ALA A 64 -5.65 -6.18 9.47
N VAL A 65 -6.18 -5.96 8.28
CA VAL A 65 -7.57 -5.52 8.09
C VAL A 65 -8.41 -6.75 7.83
N LEU A 66 -9.41 -6.97 8.67
CA LEU A 66 -10.33 -8.09 8.55
C LEU A 66 -11.72 -7.59 8.17
N TYR A 67 -12.45 -8.38 7.39
CA TYR A 67 -13.86 -8.14 7.06
C TYR A 67 -14.66 -9.44 7.18
N PRO A 68 -15.95 -9.38 7.52
CA PRO A 68 -16.75 -10.59 7.69
C PRO A 68 -16.92 -11.31 6.34
N SER A 69 -16.84 -12.64 6.35
CA SER A 69 -17.14 -13.46 5.18
C SER A 69 -18.61 -13.29 4.78
N GLU A 70 -18.87 -13.16 3.48
CA GLU A 70 -20.24 -13.11 2.96
C GLU A 70 -20.95 -14.48 3.11
N GLU A 71 -20.20 -15.57 3.25
CA GLU A 71 -20.75 -16.92 3.46
C GLU A 71 -21.42 -17.06 4.84
N ASP A 72 -20.96 -16.31 5.84
CA ASP A 72 -21.53 -16.35 7.20
C ASP A 72 -22.69 -15.40 7.43
N ARG A 73 -22.92 -14.43 6.55
CA ARG A 73 -24.14 -13.61 6.63
C ARG A 73 -25.41 -14.41 6.36
N ASN A 74 -25.28 -15.56 5.69
CA ASN A 74 -26.38 -16.46 5.35
C ASN A 74 -26.39 -17.76 6.17
N SER A 75 -25.42 -17.99 7.06
CA SER A 75 -25.36 -19.16 7.94
C SER A 75 -25.81 -18.78 9.35
N SER A 76 -26.56 -19.65 10.02
CA SER A 76 -26.99 -19.45 11.40
C SER A 76 -25.94 -19.91 12.42
N SER A 77 -24.67 -20.02 12.03
CA SER A 77 -23.58 -20.45 12.90
C SER A 77 -22.95 -19.26 13.64
N GLU A 78 -22.73 -19.42 14.95
CA GLU A 78 -22.21 -18.37 15.85
C GLU A 78 -20.70 -18.08 15.69
N GLU A 79 -19.99 -18.80 14.83
CA GLU A 79 -18.60 -18.51 14.49
C GLU A 79 -18.53 -17.59 13.26
N SER A 80 -18.34 -16.29 13.48
CA SER A 80 -18.04 -15.36 12.38
C SER A 80 -16.67 -15.69 11.79
N SER A 81 -16.63 -16.18 10.55
CA SER A 81 -15.38 -16.28 9.79
C SER A 81 -15.01 -14.89 9.26
N TRP A 82 -13.85 -14.42 9.70
CA TRP A 82 -13.27 -13.17 9.24
C TRP A 82 -12.27 -13.48 8.13
N GLN A 83 -12.39 -12.75 7.02
CA GLN A 83 -11.45 -12.80 5.91
C GLN A 83 -10.47 -11.63 5.99
N ILE A 84 -9.24 -11.84 5.54
CA ILE A 84 -8.25 -10.77 5.46
C ILE A 84 -8.52 -9.91 4.22
N ALA A 85 -8.68 -8.61 4.40
CA ALA A 85 -8.77 -7.63 3.31
C ALA A 85 -7.38 -7.14 2.88
N GLY A 86 -6.45 -7.03 3.82
CA GLY A 86 -5.15 -6.42 3.57
C GLY A 86 -4.38 -6.12 4.84
N ILE A 87 -3.35 -5.29 4.69
CA ILE A 87 -2.49 -4.82 5.77
C ILE A 87 -2.29 -3.31 5.63
N VAL A 88 -2.27 -2.62 6.76
CA VAL A 88 -1.86 -1.21 6.86
C VAL A 88 -0.70 -1.12 7.84
N THR A 89 0.29 -0.30 7.52
CA THR A 89 1.52 -0.14 8.29
C THR A 89 1.80 1.32 8.59
N LEU A 90 2.34 1.58 9.78
CA LEU A 90 2.91 2.85 10.18
C LEU A 90 4.37 2.64 10.55
N LEU A 91 5.27 3.12 9.71
CA LEU A 91 6.70 2.84 9.82
C LEU A 91 7.49 4.14 10.04
N PRO A 92 8.46 4.16 10.97
CA PRO A 92 9.22 5.36 11.26
C PRO A 92 10.17 5.66 10.11
N THR A 93 10.15 6.91 9.62
CA THR A 93 10.94 7.32 8.47
C THR A 93 11.71 8.62 8.72
N ASN A 94 12.86 8.71 8.07
CA ASN A 94 13.66 9.95 7.97
C ASN A 94 13.55 10.56 6.58
N PHE A 95 12.66 10.03 5.74
CA PHE A 95 12.49 10.48 4.39
C PHE A 95 12.02 11.94 4.39
N ASN A 96 12.83 12.81 3.80
CA ASN A 96 12.53 14.23 3.68
C ASN A 96 12.88 14.67 2.26
N VAL A 97 11.94 15.33 1.61
CA VAL A 97 12.07 15.82 0.24
C VAL A 97 11.86 17.32 0.28
N ALA A 98 12.81 18.06 -0.25
CA ALA A 98 12.67 19.49 -0.43
C ALA A 98 11.58 19.78 -1.49
N PRO A 99 10.99 20.98 -1.50
CA PRO A 99 9.95 21.35 -2.46
C PRO A 99 10.37 21.21 -3.94
N ASP A 100 11.67 21.23 -4.23
CA ASP A 100 12.25 21.05 -5.56
C ASP A 100 12.43 19.57 -5.97
N GLY A 101 11.98 18.63 -5.13
CA GLY A 101 12.09 17.20 -5.37
C GLY A 101 13.43 16.58 -4.97
N THR A 102 14.37 17.36 -4.44
CA THR A 102 15.65 16.82 -3.95
C THR A 102 15.48 16.14 -2.60
N LYS A 103 16.06 14.94 -2.44
CA LYS A 103 16.10 14.25 -1.14
C LYS A 103 17.06 15.01 -0.23
N SER A 104 16.60 15.48 0.92
CA SER A 104 17.51 16.07 1.90
C SER A 104 18.29 14.94 2.57
N SER A 105 19.62 15.02 2.59
CA SER A 105 20.50 14.07 3.28
C SER A 105 20.54 14.23 4.80
N ASP A 106 19.80 15.19 5.36
CA ASP A 106 19.85 15.53 6.78
C ASP A 106 19.09 14.51 7.62
N ALA A 107 19.71 13.35 7.81
CA ALA A 107 19.35 12.40 8.85
C ALA A 107 19.54 13.10 10.21
N PRO A 108 18.48 13.24 11.03
CA PRO A 108 18.63 13.84 12.34
C PRO A 108 19.57 13.01 13.21
N ALA A 109 20.30 13.68 14.10
CA ALA A 109 21.23 13.04 15.04
C ALA A 109 20.51 12.05 15.99
N THR A 110 19.21 12.25 16.25
CA THR A 110 18.35 11.35 17.05
C THR A 110 16.88 11.43 16.59
N GLY A 111 16.17 10.30 16.59
CA GLY A 111 14.71 10.23 16.31
C GLY A 111 14.34 10.10 14.83
N CYS A 112 13.09 9.68 14.54
CA CYS A 112 12.49 9.79 13.21
C CYS A 112 11.72 11.11 13.08
N LYS A 113 11.70 11.72 11.88
CA LYS A 113 11.00 13.01 11.67
C LYS A 113 9.52 12.84 11.37
N ALA A 114 9.14 11.69 10.82
CA ALA A 114 7.78 11.38 10.43
C ALA A 114 7.51 9.88 10.53
N MET A 115 6.23 9.53 10.47
CA MET A 115 5.78 8.16 10.25
C MET A 115 5.23 8.00 8.84
N GLU A 116 5.69 6.97 8.13
CA GLU A 116 5.21 6.60 6.82
C GLU A 116 4.00 5.67 6.91
N VAL A 117 2.89 6.10 6.31
CA VAL A 117 1.69 5.28 6.12
C VAL A 117 1.87 4.44 4.85
N GLY A 118 1.70 3.14 4.97
CA GLY A 118 1.71 2.20 3.84
C GLY A 118 0.55 1.21 3.95
N TYR A 119 0.08 0.70 2.81
CA TYR A 119 -0.98 -0.30 2.80
C TYR A 119 -0.97 -1.13 1.52
N ILE A 120 -1.46 -2.36 1.65
CA ILE A 120 -1.72 -3.27 0.54
C ILE A 120 -3.04 -4.00 0.82
N PHE A 121 -3.92 -4.02 -0.17
CA PHE A 121 -5.22 -4.69 -0.10
C PHE A 121 -5.36 -5.71 -1.22
N LEU A 122 -6.06 -6.80 -0.92
CA LEU A 122 -6.37 -7.83 -1.89
C LEU A 122 -7.28 -7.28 -3.02
N PRO A 123 -7.07 -7.66 -4.29
CA PRO A 123 -7.86 -7.15 -5.42
C PRO A 123 -9.38 -7.31 -5.27
N GLU A 124 -9.82 -8.37 -4.60
CA GLU A 124 -11.24 -8.74 -4.44
C GLU A 124 -12.02 -7.73 -3.58
N VAL A 125 -11.31 -6.94 -2.77
CA VAL A 125 -11.90 -5.94 -1.88
C VAL A 125 -11.67 -4.50 -2.35
N TRP A 126 -11.07 -4.30 -3.52
CA TRP A 126 -10.87 -2.96 -4.08
C TRP A 126 -12.20 -2.26 -4.38
N GLY A 127 -12.21 -0.93 -4.27
CA GLY A 127 -13.42 -0.11 -4.49
C GLY A 127 -14.43 -0.12 -3.34
N ARG A 128 -14.22 -0.91 -2.28
CA ARG A 128 -15.11 -0.98 -1.11
C ARG A 128 -14.84 0.08 -0.02
N GLY A 129 -13.78 0.86 -0.16
CA GLY A 129 -13.44 1.92 0.80
C GLY A 129 -12.54 1.48 1.97
N TYR A 130 -12.25 0.19 2.11
CA TYR A 130 -11.46 -0.35 3.24
C TYR A 130 -10.10 0.35 3.43
N ALA A 131 -9.37 0.65 2.36
CA ALA A 131 -8.11 1.37 2.50
C ALA A 131 -8.27 2.73 3.20
N THR A 132 -9.28 3.51 2.82
CA THR A 132 -9.55 4.81 3.45
C THR A 132 -9.98 4.64 4.90
N GLU A 133 -10.91 3.72 5.19
CA GLU A 133 -11.42 3.52 6.55
C GLU A 133 -10.33 3.00 7.50
N SER A 134 -9.57 1.99 7.08
CA SER A 134 -8.52 1.38 7.90
C SER A 134 -7.38 2.36 8.17
N CYS A 135 -6.94 3.12 7.16
CA CYS A 135 -5.91 4.14 7.36
C CYS A 135 -6.43 5.29 8.25
N ALA A 136 -7.68 5.73 8.08
CA ALA A 136 -8.27 6.77 8.92
C ALA A 136 -8.32 6.34 10.40
N ALA A 137 -8.74 5.10 10.67
CA ALA A 137 -8.78 4.53 12.01
C ALA A 137 -7.38 4.48 12.64
N MET A 138 -6.38 4.03 11.88
CA MET A 138 -4.99 3.99 12.33
C MET A 138 -4.43 5.38 12.64
N ILE A 139 -4.65 6.34 11.74
CA ILE A 139 -4.19 7.73 11.91
C ILE A 139 -4.83 8.33 13.16
N LYS A 140 -6.13 8.09 13.38
CA LYS A 140 -6.83 8.56 14.57
C LYS A 140 -6.20 7.97 15.85
N ALA A 141 -6.00 6.66 15.90
CA ALA A 141 -5.39 6.00 17.06
C ALA A 141 -3.97 6.51 17.31
N TYR A 142 -3.20 6.77 16.24
CA TYR A 142 -1.85 7.30 16.37
C TYR A 142 -1.83 8.76 16.85
N ALA A 143 -2.74 9.61 16.35
CA ALA A 143 -2.87 10.99 16.83
C ALA A 143 -3.20 11.03 18.33
N GLU A 144 -4.07 10.14 18.82
CA GLU A 144 -4.35 10.00 20.25
C GLU A 144 -3.10 9.59 21.05
N LEU A 145 -2.22 8.76 20.48
CA LEU A 145 -0.99 8.30 21.13
C LEU A 145 0.08 9.39 21.17
N VAL A 146 0.23 10.20 20.12
CA VAL A 146 1.21 11.31 20.05
C VAL A 146 0.95 12.36 21.13
N THR A 147 -0.29 12.54 21.56
CA THR A 147 -0.61 13.44 22.69
C THR A 147 -0.16 12.92 24.06
N GLN A 148 0.17 11.63 24.15
CA GLN A 148 0.55 10.95 25.40
C GLN A 148 2.05 10.61 25.47
N VAL A 149 2.74 10.59 24.33
CA VAL A 149 4.15 10.19 24.21
C VAL A 149 4.91 11.25 23.42
N GLU A 150 5.76 12.03 24.10
CA GLU A 150 6.45 13.21 23.54
C GLU A 150 7.46 12.83 22.45
N GLU A 151 8.00 11.61 22.47
CA GLU A 151 9.02 11.15 21.53
C GLU A 151 8.47 10.67 20.17
N LEU A 152 7.15 10.67 19.99
CA LEU A 152 6.52 10.24 18.74
C LEU A 152 6.40 11.39 17.71
N PRO A 153 6.69 11.14 16.42
CA PRO A 153 6.52 12.16 15.38
C PRO A 153 5.07 12.62 15.20
N GLY A 154 4.84 13.94 15.21
CA GLY A 154 3.57 14.57 14.83
C GLY A 154 3.36 14.74 13.32
N GLU A 155 4.29 14.27 12.49
CA GLU A 155 4.18 14.30 11.03
C GLU A 155 3.98 12.89 10.46
N LEU A 156 3.02 12.78 9.54
CA LEU A 156 2.78 11.61 8.72
C LEU A 156 3.15 11.89 7.27
N CYS A 157 3.64 10.87 6.57
CA CYS A 157 3.87 10.94 5.13
C CYS A 157 3.46 9.64 4.40
N GLU A 158 3.26 9.75 3.08
CA GLU A 158 3.06 8.61 2.18
C GLU A 158 3.72 8.94 0.83
N SER A 159 4.27 7.93 0.16
CA SER A 159 4.82 8.07 -1.19
C SER A 159 4.08 7.15 -2.15
N VAL A 160 3.40 7.75 -3.13
CA VAL A 160 2.52 7.02 -4.05
C VAL A 160 3.05 7.11 -5.47
N HIS A 161 3.06 5.99 -6.19
CA HIS A 161 3.32 6.01 -7.63
C HIS A 161 2.30 6.92 -8.34
N LYS A 162 2.74 7.89 -9.15
CA LYS A 162 1.89 8.92 -9.75
C LYS A 162 0.70 8.37 -10.56
N LEU A 163 0.91 7.24 -11.24
CA LEU A 163 -0.14 6.54 -11.99
C LEU A 163 -1.11 5.71 -11.12
N ASN A 164 -0.83 5.49 -9.84
CA ASN A 164 -1.74 4.83 -8.91
C ASN A 164 -2.80 5.83 -8.40
N GLY A 165 -3.75 6.16 -9.28
CA GLY A 165 -4.82 7.10 -8.97
C GLY A 165 -5.73 6.66 -7.81
N ALA A 166 -5.78 5.37 -7.48
CA ALA A 166 -6.55 4.88 -6.34
C ALA A 166 -5.91 5.31 -5.01
N SER A 167 -4.62 5.04 -4.83
CA SER A 167 -3.88 5.46 -3.64
C SER A 167 -3.76 6.99 -3.52
N VAL A 168 -3.59 7.70 -4.64
CA VAL A 168 -3.63 9.18 -4.65
C VAL A 168 -4.94 9.71 -4.06
N ARG A 169 -6.09 9.16 -4.46
CA ARG A 169 -7.40 9.54 -3.89
C ARG A 169 -7.54 9.18 -2.42
N VAL A 170 -6.93 8.07 -1.98
CA VAL A 170 -6.93 7.69 -0.55
C VAL A 170 -6.17 8.73 0.27
N ALA A 171 -4.96 9.10 -0.15
CA ALA A 171 -4.16 10.14 0.53
C ALA A 171 -4.92 11.47 0.62
N GLU A 172 -5.53 11.92 -0.48
CA GLU A 172 -6.34 13.16 -0.51
C GLU A 172 -7.55 13.10 0.44
N LYS A 173 -8.29 11.97 0.46
CA LYS A 173 -9.43 11.77 1.37
C LYS A 173 -9.01 11.75 2.84
N LEU A 174 -7.80 11.27 3.12
CA LEU A 174 -7.21 11.27 4.45
C LEU A 174 -6.61 12.63 4.81
N GLY A 175 -6.80 13.68 4.01
CA GLY A 175 -6.33 15.03 4.31
C GLY A 175 -4.81 15.20 4.20
N PHE A 176 -4.13 14.31 3.48
CA PHE A 176 -2.74 14.56 3.11
C PHE A 176 -2.65 15.58 1.99
N MET A 177 -1.61 16.40 2.05
CA MET A 177 -1.27 17.40 1.05
C MET A 177 -0.11 16.90 0.19
N ARG A 178 -0.21 17.10 -1.13
CA ARG A 178 0.91 16.87 -2.05
C ARG A 178 1.99 17.91 -1.80
N VAL A 179 3.21 17.47 -1.51
CA VAL A 179 4.33 18.39 -1.19
C VAL A 179 5.50 18.31 -2.17
N ALA A 180 5.67 17.19 -2.88
CA ALA A 180 6.72 17.04 -3.88
C ALA A 180 6.35 15.96 -4.91
N GLU A 181 6.96 16.07 -6.09
CA GLU A 181 7.02 15.00 -7.08
C GLU A 181 8.47 14.75 -7.46
N PHE A 182 8.89 13.48 -7.52
CA PHE A 182 10.26 13.11 -7.87
C PHE A 182 10.31 11.75 -8.56
N LYS A 183 11.42 11.48 -9.26
CA LYS A 183 11.71 10.14 -9.78
C LYS A 183 12.30 9.27 -8.70
N ALA A 184 11.66 8.14 -8.42
CA ALA A 184 12.18 7.10 -7.56
C ALA A 184 12.73 5.95 -8.41
N GLU A 185 13.77 5.30 -7.91
CA GLU A 185 14.23 4.02 -8.46
C GLU A 185 13.82 2.91 -7.51
N ALA A 186 13.20 1.84 -8.03
CA ALA A 186 13.00 0.61 -7.28
C ALA A 186 13.53 -0.58 -8.06
N ASN A 187 14.36 -1.39 -7.40
CA ASN A 187 14.63 -2.75 -7.85
C ASN A 187 13.46 -3.63 -7.39
N LEU A 188 12.32 -3.53 -8.09
CA LEU A 188 11.25 -4.51 -7.91
C LEU A 188 11.70 -5.81 -8.61
N PRO A 189 11.84 -6.95 -7.89
CA PRO A 189 12.36 -8.21 -8.46
C PRO A 189 11.51 -8.79 -9.60
N LEU A 190 10.38 -8.18 -9.94
CA LEU A 190 9.32 -8.70 -10.80
C LEU A 190 9.09 -7.86 -12.08
N VAL A 191 9.89 -6.81 -12.33
CA VAL A 191 9.71 -5.93 -13.49
C VAL A 191 11.02 -5.84 -14.29
N ASP A 192 11.02 -6.38 -15.51
CA ASP A 192 12.07 -6.15 -16.51
C ASP A 192 11.83 -4.80 -17.20
N GLY A 193 12.72 -3.82 -17.03
CA GLY A 193 12.61 -2.51 -17.71
C GLY A 193 13.15 -1.32 -16.93
N GLU A 194 12.89 -0.11 -17.45
CA GLU A 194 13.31 1.17 -16.86
C GLU A 194 12.81 1.27 -15.40
N LYS A 195 13.77 1.31 -14.48
CA LYS A 195 13.57 1.16 -13.03
C LYS A 195 13.16 2.45 -12.33
N SER A 196 12.91 3.52 -13.10
CA SER A 196 12.54 4.83 -12.57
C SER A 196 11.04 5.07 -12.76
N TYR A 197 10.39 5.58 -11.72
CA TYR A 197 8.97 5.93 -11.77
C TYR A 197 8.72 7.24 -11.04
N ASP A 198 7.70 7.97 -11.51
CA ASP A 198 7.27 9.21 -10.88
C ASP A 198 6.48 8.91 -9.59
N VAL A 199 6.90 9.55 -8.52
CA VAL A 199 6.28 9.45 -7.19
C VAL A 199 5.73 10.80 -6.78
N VAL A 200 4.52 10.78 -6.21
CA VAL A 200 3.94 11.93 -5.52
C VAL A 200 4.10 11.70 -4.03
N HIS A 201 4.74 12.64 -3.34
CA HIS A 201 4.94 12.61 -1.91
C HIS A 201 3.90 13.46 -1.19
N PHE A 202 3.34 12.88 -0.14
CA PHE A 202 2.24 13.41 0.62
C PHE A 202 2.66 13.63 2.07
N ARG A 203 2.15 14.71 2.69
CA ARG A 203 2.34 14.99 4.12
C ARG A 203 1.07 15.40 4.82
N ARG A 204 1.00 15.07 6.11
CA ARG A 204 -0.05 15.48 7.03
C ARG A 204 0.54 15.67 8.42
N VAL A 205 0.29 16.83 9.03
CA VAL A 205 0.58 17.07 10.45
C VAL A 205 -0.65 16.66 11.26
N ILE A 206 -0.45 16.01 12.40
CA ILE A 206 -1.50 15.49 13.27
C ILE A 206 -1.36 15.97 14.71
#